data_AF-A0A516G685-F1
#
_entry.id   AF-A0A516G685-F1
#
_cell.length_a   1.000
_cell.length_b   1.000
_cell.length_c   1.000
_cell.angle_alpha   90.00
_cell.angle_beta   90.00
_cell.angle_gamma   90.00
#
_symmetry.space_group_name_H-M   'P 1'
#
loop_
_entity.id
_entity.type
_entity.pdbx_description
1 polymer ?
#
loop_
_entity_poly.entity_id
_entity_poly.type
_entity_poly.pdbx_seq_one_letter_code
_entity_poly.pdbx_strand_id
1 'polypeptide(L)' 'MPVPFATRNYPGKFNLRVGEHLHRQLAVNAAQEHLSLNEYLVRRLSDAS' A
#
# COMPACT_ATOMS: atom_id res chain seq x y z
N MET A 1 -19.01 18.20 -24.37
CA MET A 1 -18.29 16.95 -24.03
C MET A 1 -17.92 17.01 -22.55
N PRO A 2 -18.11 15.95 -21.76
CA PRO A 2 -17.75 15.98 -20.34
C PRO A 2 -16.22 15.99 -20.23
N VAL A 3 -15.69 16.91 -19.43
CA VAL A 3 -14.27 16.95 -19.10
C VAL A 3 -13.92 15.70 -18.28
N PRO A 4 -12.85 14.96 -18.63
CA PRO A 4 -12.45 13.82 -17.83
C PRO A 4 -12.07 14.32 -16.41
N PHE A 5 -12.67 13.71 -15.38
CA PHE A 5 -12.38 14.02 -13.96
C PHE A 5 -10.94 13.68 -13.52
N ALA A 6 -10.06 13.40 -14.47
CA ALA A 6 -8.75 12.79 -14.25
C ALA A 6 -7.64 13.84 -14.22
N THR A 7 -7.52 14.59 -13.13
CA THR A 7 -6.22 15.20 -12.76
C THR A 7 -6.11 15.52 -11.27
N ARG A 8 -6.74 14.74 -10.38
CA ARG A 8 -6.30 14.76 -8.99
C ARG A 8 -4.95 14.06 -8.94
N ASN A 9 -3.87 14.86 -8.85
CA ASN A 9 -2.56 14.35 -8.50
C ASN A 9 -2.67 13.80 -7.07
N TYR A 10 -2.92 12.51 -6.94
CA TYR A 10 -2.99 11.88 -5.63
C TYR A 10 -1.56 11.89 -5.08
N PRO A 11 -1.31 12.56 -3.94
CA PRO A 11 0.01 12.55 -3.35
C PRO A 11 0.41 11.08 -3.13
N GLY A 12 1.59 10.69 -3.61
CA GLY A 12 2.08 9.31 -3.55
C GLY A 12 2.36 8.77 -2.13
N LYS A 13 1.90 9.48 -1.10
CA LYS A 13 2.05 9.09 0.31
C LYS A 13 0.72 8.59 0.83
N PHE A 14 0.66 7.29 1.12
CA PHE A 14 -0.49 6.63 1.71
C PHE A 14 -0.18 6.26 3.16
N ASN A 15 -0.87 6.89 4.13
CA ASN A 15 -0.67 6.60 5.55
C ASN A 15 -1.78 5.65 6.02
N LEU A 16 -1.45 4.37 6.20
CA LEU A 16 -2.35 3.38 6.78
C LEU A 16 -2.18 3.33 8.29
N ARG A 17 -3.31 3.31 9.01
CA ARG A 17 -3.32 2.95 10.44
C ARG A 17 -3.70 1.49 10.56
N VAL A 18 -2.80 0.71 11.13
CA VAL A 18 -2.99 -0.72 11.38
C VAL A 18 -2.69 -1.01 12.85
N GLY A 19 -3.35 -2.01 13.43
CA GLY A 19 -3.04 -2.45 14.78
C GLY A 19 -1.60 -3.00 14.88
N GLU A 20 -1.00 -2.93 16.07
CA GLU A 20 0.39 -3.35 16.30
C GLU A 20 0.67 -4.79 15.85
N HIS A 21 -0.25 -5.71 16.15
CA HIS A 21 -0.15 -7.11 15.76
C HIS A 21 -0.06 -7.27 14.23
N LEU A 22 -0.95 -6.59 13.51
CA LEU A 22 -1.00 -6.64 12.05
C LEU A 22 0.24 -5.97 11.43
N HIS A 23 0.68 -4.83 11.97
CA HIS A 23 1.91 -4.18 11.53
C HIS A 23 3.12 -5.12 11.67
N ARG A 24 3.24 -5.80 12.81
CA ARG A 24 4.31 -6.76 13.06
C ARG A 24 4.28 -7.92 12.07
N GLN A 25 3.10 -8.50 11.84
CA GLN A 25 2.95 -9.57 10.86
C GLN A 25 3.33 -9.11 9.46
N LEU A 26 2.88 -7.93 9.04
CA LEU A 26 3.22 -7.37 7.72
C LEU A 26 4.73 -7.12 7.59
N ALA A 27 5.36 -6.57 8.63
CA ALA A 27 6.81 -6.33 8.66
C ALA A 27 7.61 -7.63 8.57
N VAL A 28 7.19 -8.67 9.28
CA VAL A 28 7.81 -10.00 9.20
C VAL A 28 7.65 -10.58 7.79
N ASN A 29 6.45 -10.55 7.22
CA ASN A 29 6.22 -11.09 5.87
C ASN A 29 7.00 -10.32 4.80
N ALA A 30 7.07 -8.99 4.91
CA ALA A 30 7.87 -8.17 4.00
C ALA A 30 9.37 -8.53 4.07
N ALA A 31 9.89 -8.72 5.29
CA ALA A 31 11.27 -9.15 5.49
C ALA A 31 11.55 -10.55 4.89
N GLN A 32 10.59 -11.48 4.99
CA GLN A 32 10.70 -12.83 4.41
C GLN A 32 10.74 -12.80 2.88
N GLU A 33 10.02 -11.88 2.24
CA GLU A 33 10.07 -11.69 0.78
C GLU A 33 11.21 -10.76 0.33
N HIS A 34 12.08 -10.30 1.24
CA HIS A 34 13.14 -9.33 0.96
C HIS A 34 12.63 -8.01 0.35
N LEU A 35 11.40 -7.62 0.68
CA LEU A 35 10.76 -6.40 0.20
C LEU A 35 10.69 -5.35 1.32
N SER A 36 10.64 -4.07 0.91
CA SER A 36 10.26 -3.02 1.86
C SER A 36 8.80 -3.19 2.27
N LEU A 37 8.44 -2.74 3.48
CA LEU A 37 7.06 -2.83 3.97
C LEU A 37 6.07 -2.13 3.01
N ASN A 38 6.47 -0.98 2.44
CA ASN A 38 5.63 -0.25 1.50
C ASN A 38 5.42 -1.02 0.18
N GLU A 39 6.47 -1.62 -0.36
CA GLU A 39 6.42 -2.42 -1.59
C GLU A 39 5.59 -3.70 -1.40
N TYR A 40 5.78 -4.37 -0.26
CA TYR A 40 4.96 -5.52 0.13
C TYR A 40 3.47 -5.15 0.23
N LEU A 41 3.15 -4.00 0.84
CA LEU A 41 1.78 -3.52 0.95
C LEU A 41 1.17 -3.16 -0.42
N VAL A 42 1.91 -2.48 -1.29
CA VAL A 42 1.44 -2.16 -2.65
C VAL A 42 1.13 -3.43 -3.43
N ARG A 43 2.01 -4.44 -3.36
CA ARG A 43 1.81 -5.74 -4.01
C ARG A 43 0.59 -6.48 -3.46
N ARG A 44 0.40 -6.51 -2.13
CA ARG A 44 -0.78 -7.10 -1.49
C ARG A 44 -2.08 -6.39 -1.83
N LEU A 45 -2.07 -5.06 -1.91
CA LEU A 45 -3.23 -4.25 -2.32
C LEU A 45 -3.58 -4.46 -3.80
N SER A 46 -2.56 -4.63 -4.65
CA SER A 46 -2.74 -4.90 -6.08
C SER A 46 -3.31 -6.30 -6.33
N ASP A 47 -2.91 -7.29 -5.54
CA ASP A 47 -3.42 -8.67 -5.61
C ASP A 47 -4.87 -8.80 -5.12
N ALA A 48 -5.30 -7.94 -4.19
CA ALA A 48 -6.66 -7.94 -3.65
C ALA A 48 -7.69 -7.15 -4.49
N SER A 49 -7.28 -6.60 -5.65
CA SER A 49 -8.11 -5.76 -6.54
C SER A 49 -8.84 -6.56 -7.62
#